data_AF-A0A5B9PAZ8-F1
#
_entry.id   AF-A0A5B9PAZ8-F1
#
_cell.length_a   1.000
_cell.length_b   1.000
_cell.length_c   1.000
_cell.angle_alpha   90.00
_cell.angle_beta   90.00
_cell.angle_gamma   90.00
#
_symmetry.space_group_name_H-M   'P 1'
#
loop_
_entity.id
_entity.type
_entity.pdbx_description
1 polymer ?
#
loop_
_entity_poly.entity_id
_entity_poly.type
_entity_poly.pdbx_seq_one_letter_code
_entity_poly.pdbx_strand_id
1 'polypeptide(L)'
;MKETGYLLQAALVSVWWVALASDESFFAAFQFKGIPPVAFWAFFSPDIILIATASAIRAYRDVTECEYVILGAFGYAALYCANATLLTASGFLPTGLMLLGVAYNIFLCFNESLFRNSSSSHTRNVLKTIIQIVCIWILALVVIPYVILDAFNALAMPKLSISLFLGTAMFGCFSVLGLCSSYFMVRDGSGTPLPLDQTNRLVESGPYHFVRNPMAIAGIGQGIGVAVIFQSVPILIYSLLGALVWHTVVRPIEERDMVRRFGGAYLEYRHRVSCWIPTFLKRTG
;
A
#
# COMPACT_ATOMS: atom_id res chain seq x y z
N MET A 1 15.67 9.05 -2.87
CA MET A 1 14.73 7.95 -2.55
C MET A 1 13.51 7.93 -3.44
N LYS A 2 13.12 9.07 -4.04
CA LYS A 2 12.16 9.05 -5.13
C LYS A 2 12.67 8.14 -6.25
N GLU A 3 13.99 8.07 -6.44
CA GLU A 3 14.64 7.16 -7.40
C GLU A 3 14.16 5.71 -7.28
N THR A 4 14.24 5.11 -6.09
CA THR A 4 13.78 3.72 -5.87
C THR A 4 12.29 3.57 -6.14
N GLY A 5 11.48 4.57 -5.75
CA GLY A 5 10.04 4.57 -6.00
C GLY A 5 9.69 4.62 -7.49
N TYR A 6 10.36 5.47 -8.26
CA TYR A 6 10.15 5.57 -9.71
C TYR A 6 10.73 4.35 -10.45
N LEU A 7 11.86 3.80 -9.99
CA LEU A 7 12.42 2.57 -10.56
C LEU A 7 11.49 1.37 -10.32
N LEU A 8 10.93 1.25 -9.12
CA LEU A 8 9.91 0.24 -8.81
C LEU A 8 8.68 0.42 -9.69
N GLN A 9 8.19 1.65 -9.85
CA GLN A 9 7.06 1.94 -10.73
C GLN A 9 7.34 1.53 -12.18
N ALA A 10 8.51 1.87 -12.71
CA ALA A 10 8.92 1.46 -14.05
C ALA A 10 8.88 -0.06 -14.21
N ALA A 11 9.48 -0.80 -13.25
CA ALA A 11 9.48 -2.25 -13.26
C ALA A 11 8.07 -2.85 -13.16
N LEU A 12 7.23 -2.34 -12.25
CA LEU A 12 5.86 -2.83 -12.07
C LEU A 12 5.01 -2.63 -13.32
N VAL A 13 5.10 -1.46 -13.97
CA VAL A 13 4.35 -1.16 -15.20
C VAL A 13 4.83 -2.06 -16.34
N SER A 14 6.14 -2.25 -16.50
CA SER A 14 6.69 -3.17 -17.51
C SER A 14 6.25 -4.62 -17.27
N VAL A 15 6.35 -5.12 -16.04
CA VAL A 15 5.92 -6.48 -15.69
C VAL A 15 4.41 -6.65 -15.89
N TRP A 16 3.60 -5.63 -15.56
CA TRP A 16 2.16 -5.66 -15.76
C TRP A 16 1.80 -5.78 -17.24
N TRP A 17 2.42 -5.00 -18.13
CA TRP A 17 2.20 -5.12 -19.57
C TRP A 17 2.65 -6.48 -20.13
N VAL A 18 3.76 -7.03 -19.64
CA VAL A 18 4.19 -8.40 -20.02
C VAL A 18 3.16 -9.43 -19.55
N ALA A 19 2.64 -9.32 -18.33
CA ALA A 19 1.63 -10.23 -17.80
C ALA A 19 0.31 -10.17 -18.61
N LEU A 20 -0.15 -8.95 -18.96
CA LEU A 20 -1.31 -8.74 -19.82
C LEU A 20 -1.14 -9.37 -21.22
N ALA A 21 0.07 -9.30 -21.78
CA ALA A 21 0.36 -9.89 -23.08
C ALA A 21 0.51 -11.42 -23.04
N SER A 22 0.84 -11.99 -21.86
CA SER A 22 1.21 -13.41 -21.72
C SER A 22 0.07 -14.30 -21.21
N ASP A 23 -0.90 -13.74 -20.48
CA ASP A 23 -1.96 -14.52 -19.83
C ASP A 23 -3.35 -13.92 -20.13
N GLU A 24 -4.18 -14.68 -20.85
CA GLU A 24 -5.53 -14.25 -21.24
C GLU A 24 -6.47 -14.06 -20.05
N SER A 25 -6.30 -14.85 -18.99
CA SER A 25 -7.14 -14.76 -17.78
C SER A 25 -6.83 -13.47 -17.01
N PHE A 26 -5.53 -13.14 -16.91
CA PHE A 26 -5.05 -11.91 -16.34
C PHE A 26 -5.50 -10.73 -17.20
N PHE A 27 -5.37 -10.80 -18.52
CA PHE A 27 -5.90 -9.78 -19.42
C PHE A 27 -7.40 -9.54 -19.19
N ALA A 28 -8.20 -10.60 -19.14
CA ALA A 28 -9.65 -10.53 -18.91
C ALA A 28 -10.00 -9.86 -17.57
N ALA A 29 -9.22 -10.08 -16.50
CA ALA A 29 -9.45 -9.45 -15.20
C ALA A 29 -9.27 -7.91 -15.23
N PHE A 30 -8.53 -7.37 -16.21
CA PHE A 30 -8.32 -5.94 -16.40
C PHE A 30 -9.17 -5.34 -17.54
N GLN A 31 -10.09 -6.10 -18.15
CA GLN A 31 -10.98 -5.60 -19.20
C GLN A 31 -12.25 -4.95 -18.63
N PHE A 32 -12.85 -4.08 -19.45
CA PHE A 32 -14.16 -3.48 -19.21
C PHE A 32 -15.19 -4.15 -20.13
N LYS A 33 -16.35 -4.54 -19.59
CA LYS A 33 -17.44 -5.14 -20.36
C LYS A 33 -17.91 -4.15 -21.44
N GLY A 34 -17.93 -4.59 -22.70
CA GLY A 34 -18.41 -3.77 -23.82
C GLY A 34 -17.41 -2.74 -24.37
N ILE A 35 -16.20 -2.64 -23.81
CA ILE A 35 -15.12 -1.85 -24.41
C ILE A 35 -14.23 -2.79 -25.23
N PRO A 36 -13.94 -2.48 -26.51
CA PRO A 36 -13.12 -3.35 -27.33
C PRO A 36 -11.67 -3.38 -26.80
N PRO A 37 -10.99 -4.55 -26.85
CA PRO A 37 -9.58 -4.68 -26.45
C PRO A 37 -8.64 -3.69 -27.13
N VAL A 38 -8.96 -3.25 -28.35
CA VAL A 38 -8.18 -2.24 -29.09
C VAL A 38 -8.07 -0.93 -28.32
N ALA A 39 -9.14 -0.50 -27.64
CA ALA A 39 -9.12 0.71 -26.83
C ALA A 39 -8.19 0.58 -25.62
N PHE A 40 -8.08 -0.62 -25.06
CA PHE A 40 -7.15 -0.93 -23.98
C PHE A 40 -5.69 -0.94 -24.48
N TRP A 41 -5.42 -1.61 -25.60
CA TRP A 41 -4.08 -1.66 -26.21
C TRP A 41 -3.57 -0.29 -26.68
N ALA A 42 -4.45 0.69 -26.92
CA ALA A 42 -4.05 2.05 -27.21
C ALA A 42 -3.24 2.70 -26.06
N PHE A 43 -3.38 2.23 -24.82
CA PHE A 43 -2.61 2.70 -23.66
C PHE A 43 -1.20 2.11 -23.57
N PHE A 44 -0.89 1.04 -24.31
CA PHE A 44 0.43 0.40 -24.25
C PHE A 44 1.57 1.38 -24.55
N SER A 45 1.50 2.10 -25.67
CA SER A 45 2.57 2.99 -26.08
C SER A 45 2.72 4.19 -25.12
N PRO A 46 1.63 4.90 -24.74
CA PRO A 46 1.69 5.94 -23.71
C PRO A 46 2.27 5.43 -22.38
N ASP A 47 1.86 4.27 -21.88
CA ASP A 47 2.34 3.75 -20.60
C ASP A 47 3.84 3.43 -20.64
N ILE A 48 4.33 2.81 -21.71
CA ILE A 48 5.75 2.51 -21.84
C ILE A 48 6.59 3.79 -21.95
N ILE A 49 6.11 4.80 -22.67
CA ILE A 49 6.86 6.05 -22.91
C ILE A 49 6.72 7.00 -21.72
N LEU A 50 5.50 7.39 -21.37
CA LEU A 50 5.19 8.44 -20.39
C LEU A 50 5.20 7.96 -18.95
N ILE A 51 5.05 6.66 -18.71
CA ILE A 51 5.09 6.11 -17.35
C ILE A 51 6.38 5.34 -17.14
N ALA A 52 6.61 4.21 -17.81
CA ALA A 52 7.75 3.34 -17.52
C ALA A 52 9.10 4.02 -17.84
N THR A 53 9.27 4.53 -19.05
CA THR A 53 10.53 5.18 -19.48
C THR A 53 10.75 6.49 -18.75
N ALA A 54 9.72 7.34 -18.63
CA ALA A 54 9.80 8.57 -17.86
C ALA A 54 10.15 8.31 -16.39
N SER A 55 9.57 7.27 -15.76
CA SER A 55 9.92 6.88 -14.38
C SER A 55 11.36 6.39 -14.28
N ALA A 56 11.85 5.60 -15.24
CA ALA A 56 13.25 5.21 -15.28
C ALA A 56 14.17 6.43 -15.42
N ILE A 57 13.86 7.36 -16.33
CA ILE A 57 14.63 8.61 -16.49
C ILE A 57 14.60 9.41 -15.19
N ARG A 58 13.44 9.58 -14.57
CA ARG A 58 13.28 10.28 -13.30
C ARG A 58 14.06 9.59 -12.17
N ALA A 59 14.22 8.28 -12.21
CA ALA A 59 15.00 7.56 -11.22
C ALA A 59 16.52 7.86 -11.31
N TYR A 60 17.04 8.12 -12.50
CA TYR A 60 18.47 8.44 -12.71
C TYR A 60 18.76 9.94 -12.84
N ARG A 61 17.75 10.75 -13.15
CA ARG A 61 17.87 12.21 -13.32
C ARG A 61 16.82 12.93 -12.50
N ASP A 62 17.26 13.92 -11.74
CA ASP A 62 16.40 14.71 -10.85
C ASP A 62 15.68 15.81 -11.62
N VAL A 63 14.70 15.42 -12.44
CA VAL A 63 13.91 16.32 -13.30
C VAL A 63 12.48 16.37 -12.79
N THR A 64 12.11 17.46 -12.12
CA THR A 64 10.79 17.62 -11.47
C THR A 64 9.65 17.64 -12.48
N GLU A 65 9.87 18.18 -13.68
CA GLU A 65 8.90 18.20 -14.77
C GLU A 65 8.47 16.79 -15.16
N CYS A 66 9.40 15.82 -15.08
CA CYS A 66 9.12 14.42 -15.34
C CYS A 66 8.12 13.84 -14.33
N GLU A 67 8.20 14.25 -13.06
CA GLU A 67 7.24 13.81 -12.03
C GLU A 67 5.81 14.23 -12.38
N TYR A 68 5.63 15.47 -12.85
CA TYR A 68 4.31 15.99 -13.24
C TYR A 68 3.77 15.37 -14.52
N VAL A 69 4.64 15.06 -15.48
CA VAL A 69 4.25 14.31 -16.69
C VAL A 69 3.75 12.92 -16.32
N ILE A 70 4.48 12.20 -15.46
CA ILE A 70 4.08 10.87 -14.98
C ILE A 70 2.76 10.95 -14.20
N LEU A 71 2.63 11.92 -13.28
CA LEU A 71 1.40 12.12 -12.51
C LEU A 71 0.21 12.45 -13.43
N GLY A 72 0.43 13.28 -14.46
CA GLY A 72 -0.58 13.61 -15.47
C GLY A 72 -1.00 12.40 -16.30
N ALA A 73 -0.04 11.53 -16.68
CA ALA A 73 -0.32 10.29 -17.40
C ALA A 73 -1.20 9.34 -16.57
N PHE A 74 -0.87 9.12 -15.29
CA PHE A 74 -1.72 8.36 -14.38
C PHE A 74 -3.08 9.03 -14.16
N GLY A 75 -3.13 10.36 -14.07
CA GLY A 75 -4.39 11.10 -13.93
C GLY A 75 -5.31 10.92 -15.13
N TYR A 76 -4.76 11.01 -16.34
CA TYR A 76 -5.51 10.75 -17.57
C TYR A 76 -6.03 9.31 -17.65
N ALA A 77 -5.16 8.33 -17.39
CA ALA A 77 -5.55 6.91 -17.38
C ALA A 77 -6.63 6.63 -16.32
N ALA A 78 -6.50 7.21 -15.11
CA ALA A 78 -7.49 7.07 -14.05
C ALA A 78 -8.85 7.67 -14.42
N LEU A 79 -8.88 8.86 -15.07
CA LEU A 79 -10.12 9.45 -15.56
C LEU A 79 -10.77 8.61 -16.66
N TYR A 80 -9.97 8.07 -17.59
CA TYR A 80 -10.45 7.15 -18.61
C TYR A 80 -11.08 5.90 -17.97
N CYS A 81 -10.38 5.23 -17.07
CA CYS A 81 -10.86 4.04 -16.39
C CYS A 81 -12.10 4.33 -15.53
N ALA A 82 -12.14 5.45 -14.81
CA ALA A 82 -13.32 5.86 -14.04
C ALA A 82 -14.53 6.07 -14.95
N ASN A 83 -14.37 6.76 -16.08
CA ASN A 83 -15.43 6.93 -17.07
C ASN A 83 -15.89 5.59 -17.66
N ALA A 84 -14.94 4.71 -18.02
CA ALA A 84 -15.22 3.37 -18.51
C ALA A 84 -16.00 2.52 -17.49
N THR A 85 -15.64 2.59 -16.20
CA THR A 85 -16.38 1.90 -15.13
C THR A 85 -17.78 2.45 -14.97
N LEU A 86 -17.97 3.78 -15.04
CA LEU A 86 -19.30 4.39 -14.95
C LEU A 86 -20.20 3.99 -16.12
N LEU A 87 -19.66 3.91 -17.34
CA LEU A 87 -20.42 3.54 -18.53
C LEU A 87 -20.78 2.05 -18.58
N THR A 88 -19.89 1.19 -18.09
CA THR A 88 -20.00 -0.27 -18.25
C THR A 88 -20.44 -1.00 -16.98
N ALA A 89 -20.48 -0.31 -15.85
CA ALA A 89 -20.64 -0.89 -14.51
C ALA A 89 -19.66 -2.07 -14.28
N SER A 90 -18.43 -1.96 -14.79
CA SER A 90 -17.41 -3.02 -14.75
C SER A 90 -15.99 -2.45 -14.69
N GLY A 91 -14.96 -3.31 -14.63
CA GLY A 91 -13.57 -2.87 -14.61
C GLY A 91 -13.16 -2.16 -13.32
N PHE A 92 -13.71 -2.58 -12.18
CA PHE A 92 -13.36 -2.00 -10.88
C PHE A 92 -11.88 -2.20 -10.52
N LEU A 93 -11.28 -3.33 -10.94
CA LEU A 93 -9.87 -3.64 -10.72
C LEU A 93 -8.91 -2.68 -11.45
N PRO A 94 -8.98 -2.51 -12.79
CA PRO A 94 -8.13 -1.54 -13.50
C PRO A 94 -8.35 -0.11 -13.00
N THR A 95 -9.59 0.30 -12.73
CA THR A 95 -9.90 1.62 -12.19
C THR A 95 -9.29 1.84 -10.80
N GLY A 96 -9.42 0.87 -9.90
CA GLY A 96 -8.80 0.91 -8.58
C GLY A 96 -7.27 0.99 -8.66
N LEU A 97 -6.65 0.22 -9.56
CA LEU A 97 -5.21 0.25 -9.77
C LEU A 97 -4.73 1.61 -10.28
N MET A 98 -5.45 2.23 -11.22
CA MET A 98 -5.09 3.55 -11.74
C MET A 98 -5.24 4.65 -10.68
N LEU A 99 -6.31 4.61 -9.87
CA LEU A 99 -6.49 5.53 -8.75
C LEU A 99 -5.38 5.37 -7.69
N LEU A 100 -4.97 4.14 -7.41
CA LEU A 100 -3.83 3.86 -6.53
C LEU A 100 -2.52 4.41 -7.12
N GLY A 101 -2.32 4.28 -8.43
CA GLY A 101 -1.19 4.87 -9.15
C GLY A 101 -1.15 6.40 -9.05
N VAL A 102 -2.29 7.07 -9.17
CA VAL A 102 -2.41 8.52 -8.94
C VAL A 102 -2.06 8.86 -7.49
N ALA A 103 -2.63 8.16 -6.51
CA ALA A 103 -2.34 8.40 -5.10
C ALA A 103 -0.86 8.20 -4.77
N TYR A 104 -0.24 7.17 -5.34
CA TYR A 104 1.20 6.89 -5.20
C TYR A 104 2.05 8.02 -5.79
N ASN A 105 1.72 8.52 -6.99
CA ASN A 105 2.47 9.62 -7.61
C ASN A 105 2.24 10.96 -6.89
N ILE A 106 1.03 11.23 -6.37
CA ILE A 106 0.78 12.37 -5.48
C ILE A 106 1.69 12.28 -4.25
N PHE A 107 1.76 11.10 -3.63
CA PHE A 107 2.65 10.87 -2.50
C PHE A 107 4.13 11.10 -2.86
N LEU A 108 4.61 10.61 -4.01
CA LEU A 108 5.98 10.87 -4.46
C LEU A 108 6.24 12.35 -4.71
N CYS A 109 5.37 13.04 -5.45
CA CYS A 109 5.52 14.46 -5.79
C CYS A 109 5.51 15.35 -4.54
N PHE A 110 4.60 15.06 -3.60
CA PHE A 110 4.25 15.97 -2.50
C PHE A 110 4.58 15.45 -1.09
N ASN A 111 5.44 14.42 -0.95
CA ASN A 111 5.73 13.78 0.33
C ASN A 111 6.05 14.78 1.47
N GLU A 112 6.88 15.80 1.24
CA GLU A 112 7.27 16.79 2.27
C GLU A 112 6.07 17.61 2.80
N SER A 113 5.03 17.81 1.98
CA SER A 113 3.84 18.58 2.37
C SER A 113 2.75 17.75 3.05
N LEU A 114 2.84 16.41 2.96
CA LEU A 114 1.87 15.48 3.53
C LEU A 114 2.11 15.20 5.02
N PHE A 115 3.31 15.50 5.53
CA PHE A 115 3.64 15.29 6.94
C PHE A 115 3.28 16.52 7.77
N ARG A 116 2.36 16.35 8.72
CA ARG A 116 1.92 17.41 9.62
C ARG A 116 1.77 16.91 11.05
N ASN A 117 2.31 17.69 11.98
CA ASN A 117 2.21 17.40 13.42
C ASN A 117 0.77 17.56 13.92
N SER A 118 0.37 16.69 14.84
CA SER A 118 -0.92 16.79 15.49
C SER A 118 -1.01 17.98 16.43
N SER A 119 -2.01 18.83 16.22
CA SER A 119 -2.42 19.90 17.14
C SER A 119 -3.74 19.59 17.85
N SER A 120 -4.26 18.36 17.70
CA SER A 120 -5.59 17.97 18.15
C SER A 120 -5.57 17.38 19.56
N SER A 121 -6.70 17.48 20.28
CA SER A 121 -6.84 16.91 21.62
C SER A 121 -6.84 15.37 21.59
N HIS A 122 -6.49 14.75 22.72
CA HIS A 122 -6.39 13.29 22.84
C HIS A 122 -7.66 12.56 22.37
N THR A 123 -8.85 13.00 22.79
CA THR A 123 -10.13 12.40 22.38
C THR A 123 -10.38 12.48 20.87
N ARG A 124 -9.97 13.58 20.22
CA ARG A 124 -10.07 13.71 18.76
C ARG A 124 -9.10 12.78 18.05
N ASN A 125 -7.89 12.59 18.60
CA ASN A 125 -6.90 11.68 18.03
C ASN A 125 -7.35 10.21 18.14
N VAL A 126 -8.00 9.83 19.24
CA VAL A 126 -8.65 8.53 19.39
C VAL A 126 -9.69 8.32 18.29
N LEU A 127 -10.63 9.28 18.13
CA LEU A 127 -11.69 9.17 17.14
C LEU A 127 -11.15 9.09 15.71
N LYS A 128 -10.19 9.96 15.35
CA LYS A 128 -9.52 9.92 14.04
C LYS A 128 -8.85 8.59 13.78
N THR A 129 -8.15 8.04 14.78
CA THR A 129 -7.47 6.75 14.67
C THR A 129 -8.46 5.61 14.46
N ILE A 130 -9.60 5.61 15.17
CA ILE A 130 -10.67 4.61 14.97
C ILE A 130 -11.24 4.70 13.56
N ILE A 131 -11.64 5.91 13.12
CA ILE A 131 -12.19 6.13 11.78
C ILE A 131 -11.19 5.67 10.73
N GLN A 132 -9.92 6.05 10.88
CA GLN A 132 -8.85 5.66 9.97
C GLN A 132 -8.68 4.14 9.91
N ILE A 133 -8.57 3.45 11.05
CA ILE A 133 -8.41 1.99 11.08
C ILE A 133 -9.57 1.34 10.35
N VAL A 134 -10.81 1.76 10.66
CA VAL A 134 -12.01 1.23 10.02
C VAL A 134 -11.98 1.47 8.50
N CYS A 135 -11.70 2.70 8.06
CA CYS A 135 -11.64 3.03 6.63
C CYS A 135 -10.54 2.25 5.90
N ILE A 136 -9.32 2.21 6.45
CA ILE A 136 -8.20 1.48 5.83
C ILE A 136 -8.47 -0.01 5.82
N TRP A 137 -9.02 -0.58 6.89
CA TRP A 137 -9.32 -2.02 6.94
C TRP A 137 -10.43 -2.39 5.97
N ILE A 138 -11.52 -1.61 5.92
CA ILE A 138 -12.59 -1.84 4.94
C ILE A 138 -12.01 -1.76 3.52
N LEU A 139 -11.25 -0.71 3.21
CA LEU A 139 -10.69 -0.55 1.87
C LEU A 139 -9.70 -1.67 1.52
N ALA A 140 -8.70 -1.90 2.36
CA ALA A 140 -7.56 -2.76 2.05
C ALA A 140 -7.82 -4.26 2.27
N LEU A 141 -8.73 -4.62 3.19
CA LEU A 141 -8.99 -6.01 3.60
C LEU A 141 -10.37 -6.52 3.17
N VAL A 142 -11.27 -5.64 2.71
CA VAL A 142 -12.59 -6.04 2.21
C VAL A 142 -12.78 -5.61 0.76
N VAL A 143 -12.75 -4.31 0.46
CA VAL A 143 -13.07 -3.77 -0.88
C VAL A 143 -12.06 -4.24 -1.92
N ILE A 144 -10.75 -4.07 -1.67
CA ILE A 144 -9.73 -4.48 -2.63
C ILE A 144 -9.75 -6.02 -2.85
N PRO A 145 -9.74 -6.87 -1.80
CA PRO A 145 -9.90 -8.30 -1.98
C PRO A 145 -11.17 -8.70 -2.73
N TYR A 146 -12.31 -8.06 -2.44
CA TYR A 146 -13.57 -8.29 -3.17
C TYR A 146 -13.42 -7.97 -4.66
N VAL A 147 -12.89 -6.80 -4.99
CA VAL A 147 -12.68 -6.37 -6.39
C VAL A 147 -11.72 -7.31 -7.13
N ILE A 148 -10.66 -7.78 -6.46
CA ILE A 148 -9.74 -8.78 -7.01
C ILE A 148 -10.47 -10.11 -7.25
N LEU A 149 -11.21 -10.63 -6.28
CA LEU A 149 -11.93 -11.89 -6.43
C LEU A 149 -12.99 -11.83 -7.53
N ASP A 150 -13.74 -10.73 -7.61
CA ASP A 150 -14.72 -10.50 -8.68
C ASP A 150 -14.06 -10.48 -10.07
N ALA A 151 -12.95 -9.73 -10.22
CA ALA A 151 -12.23 -9.62 -11.47
C ALA A 151 -11.65 -10.96 -11.97
N PHE A 152 -11.23 -11.84 -11.05
CA PHE A 152 -10.73 -13.18 -11.37
C PHE A 152 -11.83 -14.27 -11.37
N ASN A 153 -13.12 -13.89 -11.30
CA ASN A 153 -14.26 -14.82 -11.21
C ASN A 153 -14.12 -15.84 -10.08
N ALA A 154 -13.46 -15.44 -8.99
CA ALA A 154 -13.15 -16.26 -7.82
C ALA A 154 -14.03 -15.89 -6.61
N LEU A 155 -15.13 -15.17 -6.84
CA LEU A 155 -16.08 -14.76 -5.81
C LEU A 155 -16.90 -15.97 -5.33
N ALA A 156 -16.28 -16.81 -4.52
CA ALA A 156 -16.89 -17.97 -3.89
C ALA A 156 -16.78 -17.84 -2.37
N MET A 157 -17.81 -18.31 -1.66
CA MET A 157 -17.74 -18.41 -0.20
C MET A 157 -16.63 -19.39 0.19
N PRO A 158 -15.73 -19.01 1.13
CA PRO A 158 -14.69 -19.90 1.62
C PRO A 158 -15.29 -21.21 2.13
N LYS A 159 -14.80 -22.34 1.61
CA LYS A 159 -15.21 -23.66 2.09
C LYS A 159 -14.59 -23.94 3.45
N LEU A 160 -15.30 -24.66 4.31
CA LEU A 160 -14.76 -25.14 5.58
C LEU A 160 -13.54 -26.05 5.29
N SER A 161 -12.36 -25.55 5.63
CA SER A 161 -11.07 -26.12 5.23
C SER A 161 -9.98 -25.69 6.21
N ILE A 162 -8.85 -26.41 6.21
CA ILE A 162 -7.69 -26.04 7.05
C ILE A 162 -7.17 -24.62 6.72
N SER A 163 -7.26 -24.21 5.46
CA SER A 163 -6.90 -22.85 5.02
C SER A 163 -7.83 -21.79 5.62
N LEU A 164 -9.14 -22.07 5.74
CA LEU A 164 -10.05 -21.14 6.42
C LEU A 164 -9.65 -20.96 7.89
N PHE A 165 -9.36 -22.05 8.61
CA PHE A 165 -8.94 -21.97 10.01
C PHE A 165 -7.59 -21.25 10.17
N LEU A 166 -6.59 -21.63 9.36
CA LEU A 166 -5.27 -21.03 9.40
C LEU A 166 -5.30 -19.54 9.04
N GLY A 167 -5.98 -19.19 7.94
CA GLY A 167 -6.10 -17.81 7.49
C GLY A 167 -6.88 -16.94 8.48
N THR A 168 -7.94 -17.46 9.09
CA THR A 168 -8.70 -16.75 10.14
C THR A 168 -7.86 -16.56 11.41
N ALA A 169 -7.13 -17.59 11.83
CA ALA A 169 -6.21 -17.48 12.98
C ALA A 169 -5.12 -16.44 12.72
N MET A 170 -4.49 -16.47 11.54
CA MET A 170 -3.50 -15.47 11.12
C MET A 170 -4.11 -14.07 11.13
N PHE A 171 -5.26 -13.87 10.48
CA PHE A 171 -5.97 -12.60 10.45
C PHE A 171 -6.26 -12.08 11.86
N GLY A 172 -6.76 -12.94 12.75
CA GLY A 172 -7.03 -12.61 14.15
C GLY A 172 -5.77 -12.18 14.90
N CYS A 173 -4.68 -12.96 14.81
CA CYS A 173 -3.41 -12.64 15.45
C CYS A 173 -2.84 -11.30 14.98
N PHE A 174 -2.83 -11.04 13.66
CA PHE A 174 -2.35 -9.78 13.12
C PHE A 174 -3.29 -8.60 13.42
N SER A 175 -4.60 -8.86 13.52
CA SER A 175 -5.57 -7.85 13.97
C SER A 175 -5.31 -7.43 15.42
N VAL A 176 -5.04 -8.39 16.31
CA VAL A 176 -4.64 -8.10 17.70
C VAL A 176 -3.35 -7.28 17.72
N LEU A 177 -2.33 -7.66 16.94
CA LEU A 177 -1.09 -6.88 16.82
C LEU A 177 -1.37 -5.44 16.37
N GLY A 178 -2.20 -5.24 15.34
CA GLY A 178 -2.57 -3.92 14.82
C GLY A 178 -3.32 -3.06 15.84
N LEU A 179 -4.30 -3.63 16.53
CA LEU A 179 -5.06 -2.94 17.58
C LEU A 179 -4.20 -2.60 18.79
N CYS A 180 -3.36 -3.52 19.27
CA CYS A 180 -2.40 -3.25 20.32
C CYS A 180 -1.43 -2.14 19.92
N SER A 181 -0.90 -2.17 18.69
CA SER A 181 -0.01 -1.12 18.18
C SER A 181 -0.69 0.24 18.10
N SER A 182 -1.98 0.27 17.73
CA SER A 182 -2.79 1.48 17.68
C SER A 182 -3.02 2.07 19.06
N TYR A 183 -3.32 1.22 20.04
CA TYR A 183 -3.48 1.61 21.43
C TYR A 183 -2.23 2.31 21.98
N PHE A 184 -1.05 1.70 21.83
CA PHE A 184 0.21 2.30 22.30
C PHE A 184 0.56 3.59 21.56
N MET A 185 0.27 3.66 20.25
CA MET A 185 0.49 4.87 19.45
C MET A 185 -0.34 6.06 19.97
N VAL A 186 -1.62 5.83 20.29
CA VAL A 186 -2.51 6.87 20.82
C VAL A 186 -2.16 7.24 22.25
N ARG A 187 -1.88 6.23 23.09
CA ARG A 187 -1.55 6.41 24.51
C ARG A 187 -0.26 7.22 24.70
N ASP A 188 0.80 6.84 24.02
CA ASP A 188 2.15 7.35 24.29
C ASP A 188 2.62 8.38 23.24
N GLY A 189 2.06 8.32 22.02
CA GLY A 189 2.53 9.13 20.88
C GLY A 189 1.85 10.49 20.74
N SER A 190 0.72 10.76 21.41
CA SER A 190 0.03 12.06 21.34
C SER A 190 -0.27 12.55 19.91
N GLY A 191 -0.73 11.65 19.05
CA GLY A 191 -1.14 11.89 17.66
C GLY A 191 -1.73 10.61 17.06
N THR A 192 -1.76 10.50 15.74
CA THR A 192 -2.30 9.34 15.01
C THR A 192 -1.22 8.69 14.14
N PRO A 193 -1.44 7.47 13.64
CA PRO A 193 -0.55 6.85 12.66
C PRO A 193 -0.65 7.48 11.25
N LEU A 194 -1.44 8.53 11.01
CA LEU A 194 -1.48 9.22 9.71
C LEU A 194 -0.28 10.15 9.51
N PRO A 195 0.32 10.18 8.30
CA PRO A 195 1.24 11.25 7.89
C PRO A 195 0.68 12.66 8.14
N LEU A 196 -0.61 12.85 7.91
CA LEU A 196 -1.30 14.14 8.03
C LEU A 196 -1.59 14.58 9.48
N ASP A 197 -1.40 13.69 10.47
CA ASP A 197 -1.70 13.96 11.89
C ASP A 197 -0.81 13.11 12.81
N GLN A 198 0.50 13.22 12.64
CA GLN A 198 1.50 12.32 13.25
C GLN A 198 1.65 12.48 14.76
N THR A 199 2.19 11.45 15.39
CA THR A 199 2.57 11.43 16.81
C THR A 199 3.67 12.41 17.14
N ASN A 200 3.49 13.18 18.21
CA ASN A 200 4.43 14.19 18.69
C ASN A 200 5.56 13.60 19.56
N ARG A 201 5.48 12.31 19.91
CA ARG A 201 6.47 11.60 20.73
C ARG A 201 6.85 10.28 20.08
N LEU A 202 8.11 9.90 20.24
CA LEU A 202 8.59 8.59 19.82
C LEU A 202 8.00 7.51 20.74
N VAL A 203 7.33 6.52 20.14
CA VAL A 203 6.69 5.40 20.86
C VAL A 203 7.60 4.18 20.78
N GLU A 204 8.13 3.76 21.94
CA GLU A 204 8.98 2.56 22.07
C GLU A 204 8.35 1.46 22.95
N SER A 205 7.08 1.66 23.34
CA SER A 205 6.34 0.79 24.26
C SER A 205 5.51 -0.27 23.52
N GLY A 206 5.16 -1.35 24.24
CA GLY A 206 4.33 -2.42 23.68
C GLY A 206 4.98 -3.10 22.47
N PRO A 207 4.25 -3.33 21.36
CA PRO A 207 4.81 -3.94 20.16
C PRO A 207 6.02 -3.20 19.58
N TYR A 208 6.10 -1.88 19.75
CA TYR A 208 7.22 -1.05 19.28
C TYR A 208 8.53 -1.37 20.00
N HIS A 209 8.47 -1.99 21.17
CA HIS A 209 9.69 -2.45 21.86
C HIS A 209 10.41 -3.58 21.09
N PHE A 210 9.67 -4.35 20.29
CA PHE A 210 10.17 -5.55 19.63
C PHE A 210 10.46 -5.34 18.14
N VAL A 211 9.63 -4.53 17.46
CA VAL A 211 9.75 -4.23 16.03
C VAL A 211 9.41 -2.77 15.78
N ARG A 212 10.07 -2.12 14.83
CA ARG A 212 9.84 -0.68 14.58
C ARG A 212 8.51 -0.36 13.93
N ASN A 213 7.99 -1.28 13.10
CA ASN A 213 6.78 -1.05 12.31
C ASN A 213 5.75 -2.18 12.47
N PRO A 214 5.24 -2.41 13.70
CA PRO A 214 4.31 -3.50 13.99
C PRO A 214 2.97 -3.35 13.25
N MET A 215 2.54 -2.11 12.95
CA MET A 215 1.33 -1.86 12.16
C MET A 215 1.48 -2.31 10.69
N ALA A 216 2.65 -2.09 10.09
CA ALA A 216 2.91 -2.56 8.72
C ALA A 216 2.91 -4.10 8.68
N ILE A 217 3.54 -4.74 9.67
CA ILE A 217 3.51 -6.20 9.84
C ILE A 217 2.06 -6.70 9.99
N ALA A 218 1.26 -6.04 10.82
CA ALA A 218 -0.15 -6.37 11.01
C ALA A 218 -0.93 -6.28 9.69
N GLY A 219 -0.85 -5.17 8.97
CA GLY A 219 -1.59 -4.98 7.72
C GLY A 219 -1.20 -5.99 6.63
N ILE A 220 0.10 -6.24 6.45
CA ILE A 220 0.60 -7.24 5.49
C ILE A 220 0.16 -8.64 5.91
N GLY A 221 0.29 -8.99 7.19
CA GLY A 221 -0.12 -10.29 7.73
C GLY A 221 -1.63 -10.54 7.63
N GLN A 222 -2.45 -9.50 7.82
CA GLN A 222 -3.89 -9.55 7.57
C GLN A 222 -4.19 -9.82 6.10
N GLY A 223 -3.54 -9.11 5.17
CA GLY A 223 -3.69 -9.33 3.73
C GLY A 223 -3.33 -10.76 3.31
N ILE A 224 -2.22 -11.30 3.86
CA ILE A 224 -1.84 -12.71 3.66
C ILE A 224 -2.89 -13.65 4.25
N GLY A 225 -3.41 -13.37 5.45
CA GLY A 225 -4.50 -14.14 6.05
C GLY A 225 -5.74 -14.21 5.16
N VAL A 226 -6.15 -13.08 4.58
CA VAL A 226 -7.23 -13.01 3.57
C VAL A 226 -6.89 -13.87 2.35
N ALA A 227 -5.67 -13.79 1.83
CA ALA A 227 -5.24 -14.62 0.70
C ALA A 227 -5.35 -16.13 1.01
N VAL A 228 -5.00 -16.55 2.23
CA VAL A 228 -5.14 -17.95 2.68
C VAL A 228 -6.61 -18.36 2.83
N ILE A 229 -7.47 -17.50 3.40
CA ILE A 229 -8.91 -17.76 3.55
C ILE A 229 -9.56 -18.05 2.18
N PHE A 230 -9.27 -17.20 1.19
CA PHE A 230 -9.84 -17.31 -0.15
C PHE A 230 -9.01 -18.19 -1.10
N GLN A 231 -7.88 -18.74 -0.63
CA GLN A 231 -6.92 -19.50 -1.44
C GLN A 231 -6.55 -18.76 -2.75
N SER A 232 -6.39 -17.44 -2.67
CA SER A 232 -6.29 -16.55 -3.83
C SER A 232 -4.87 -16.04 -4.03
N VAL A 233 -4.22 -16.51 -5.09
CA VAL A 233 -2.89 -16.05 -5.51
C VAL A 233 -2.89 -14.54 -5.84
N PRO A 234 -3.90 -13.97 -6.55
CA PRO A 234 -3.96 -12.52 -6.77
C PRO A 234 -3.95 -11.68 -5.49
N ILE A 235 -4.69 -12.09 -4.44
CA ILE A 235 -4.67 -11.38 -3.14
C ILE A 235 -3.31 -11.52 -2.45
N LEU A 236 -2.67 -12.68 -2.57
CA LEU A 236 -1.32 -12.88 -2.05
C LEU A 236 -0.32 -11.95 -2.74
N ILE A 237 -0.35 -11.88 -4.08
CA ILE A 237 0.50 -10.98 -4.87
C ILE A 237 0.25 -9.53 -4.46
N TYR A 238 -1.01 -9.10 -4.37
CA TYR A 238 -1.37 -7.76 -3.88
C TYR A 238 -0.75 -7.45 -2.51
N SER A 239 -0.86 -8.38 -1.56
CA SER A 239 -0.33 -8.20 -0.20
C SER A 239 1.21 -8.10 -0.18
N LEU A 240 1.89 -8.91 -1.00
CA LEU A 240 3.35 -8.88 -1.14
C LEU A 240 3.85 -7.64 -1.87
N LEU A 241 3.13 -7.18 -2.90
CA LEU A 241 3.43 -5.92 -3.59
C LEU A 241 3.24 -4.73 -2.64
N GLY A 242 2.18 -4.74 -1.82
CA GLY A 242 1.99 -3.74 -0.76
C GLY A 242 3.16 -3.71 0.23
N ALA A 243 3.64 -4.89 0.67
CA ALA A 243 4.81 -5.01 1.52
C ALA A 243 6.09 -4.45 0.86
N LEU A 244 6.29 -4.75 -0.43
CA LEU A 244 7.43 -4.27 -1.22
C LEU A 244 7.41 -2.74 -1.36
N VAL A 245 6.27 -2.17 -1.75
CA VAL A 245 6.08 -0.70 -1.89
C VAL A 245 6.28 -0.03 -0.54
N TRP A 246 5.69 -0.56 0.53
CA TRP A 246 5.86 -0.01 1.87
C TRP A 246 7.34 -0.05 2.29
N HIS A 247 8.04 -1.16 2.07
CA HIS A 247 9.44 -1.31 2.46
C HIS A 247 10.40 -0.38 1.70
N THR A 248 10.17 -0.21 0.40
CA THR A 248 11.09 0.49 -0.51
C THR A 248 10.79 1.99 -0.62
N VAL A 249 9.55 2.40 -0.37
CA VAL A 249 9.11 3.78 -0.58
C VAL A 249 8.63 4.43 0.72
N VAL A 250 7.62 3.85 1.37
CA VAL A 250 6.97 4.46 2.54
C VAL A 250 7.91 4.51 3.73
N ARG A 251 8.47 3.35 4.11
CA ARG A 251 9.37 3.23 5.26
C ARG A 251 10.55 4.20 5.18
N PRO A 252 11.33 4.29 4.08
CA PRO A 252 12.46 5.20 4.05
C PRO A 252 12.06 6.67 4.22
N ILE A 253 10.88 7.07 3.72
CA ILE A 253 10.35 8.43 3.90
C ILE A 253 9.95 8.64 5.37
N GLU A 254 9.23 7.69 5.97
CA GLU A 254 8.85 7.73 7.39
C GLU A 254 10.09 7.75 8.30
N GLU A 255 11.10 6.91 8.07
CA GLU A 255 12.31 6.88 8.89
C GLU A 255 13.08 8.22 8.80
N ARG A 256 13.09 8.88 7.64
CA ARG A 256 13.72 10.21 7.49
C ARG A 256 12.98 11.27 8.27
N ASP A 257 11.65 11.28 8.19
CA ASP A 257 10.82 12.18 8.99
C ASP A 257 11.09 11.96 10.49
N MET A 258 11.14 10.72 10.94
CA MET A 258 11.47 10.36 12.33
C MET A 258 12.86 10.85 12.73
N VAL A 259 13.89 10.71 11.88
CA VAL A 259 15.23 11.25 12.15
C VAL A 259 15.21 12.78 12.22
N ARG A 260 14.49 13.46 11.33
CA ARG A 260 14.39 14.93 11.35
C ARG A 260 13.71 15.45 12.63
N ARG A 261 12.69 14.75 13.12
CA ARG A 261 11.87 15.18 14.25
C ARG A 261 12.44 14.78 15.61
N PHE A 262 12.96 13.56 15.72
CA PHE A 262 13.43 12.98 16.99
C PHE A 262 14.95 12.84 17.09
N GLY A 263 15.69 13.08 16.00
CA GLY A 263 17.15 13.14 16.00
C GLY A 263 17.81 11.88 16.57
N GLY A 264 18.73 12.10 17.52
CA GLY A 264 19.53 11.04 18.16
C GLY A 264 18.69 9.96 18.83
N ALA A 265 17.57 10.31 19.46
CA ALA A 265 16.70 9.33 20.12
C ALA A 265 16.17 8.27 19.15
N TYR A 266 15.75 8.69 17.95
CA TYR A 266 15.31 7.73 16.92
C TYR A 266 16.47 6.89 16.36
N LEU A 267 17.67 7.47 16.24
CA LEU A 267 18.85 6.72 15.81
C LEU A 267 19.21 5.62 16.80
N GLU A 268 19.24 5.92 18.10
CA GLU A 268 19.46 4.93 19.16
C GLU A 268 18.40 3.83 19.16
N TYR A 269 17.12 4.22 19.05
CA TYR A 269 16.02 3.28 18.91
C TYR A 269 16.19 2.37 17.68
N ARG A 270 16.59 2.94 16.53
CA ARG A 270 16.85 2.20 15.30
C ARG A 270 18.00 1.21 15.40
N HIS A 271 19.02 1.52 16.20
CA HIS A 271 20.12 0.58 16.47
C HIS A 271 19.65 -0.59 17.34
N ARG A 272 18.77 -0.34 18.31
CA ARG A 272 18.24 -1.37 19.23
C ARG A 272 17.18 -2.26 18.59
N VAL A 273 16.27 -1.69 17.81
CA VAL A 273 15.05 -2.37 17.35
C VAL A 273 15.06 -2.57 15.83
N SER A 274 14.80 -3.79 15.39
CA SER A 274 14.80 -4.13 13.97
C SER A 274 13.49 -3.73 13.29
N CYS A 275 13.52 -3.56 11.96
CA CYS A 275 12.33 -3.14 11.21
C CYS A 275 11.24 -4.21 11.16
N TRP A 276 11.64 -5.46 10.89
CA TRP A 276 10.72 -6.57 10.60
C TRP A 276 10.83 -7.72 11.60
N ILE A 277 12.03 -8.02 12.07
CA ILE A 277 12.32 -9.19 12.90
C ILE A 277 12.28 -8.78 14.37
N PRO A 278 11.41 -9.38 15.20
CA PRO A 278 11.38 -9.11 16.62
C PRO A 278 12.75 -9.27 17.30
N THR A 279 13.11 -8.33 18.16
CA THR A 279 14.42 -8.32 18.85
C THR A 279 14.67 -9.54 19.73
N PHE A 280 13.62 -10.18 20.28
CA PHE A 280 13.77 -11.43 21.04
C PHE A 280 14.20 -12.62 20.16
N LEU A 281 13.93 -12.59 18.85
CA LEU A 281 14.42 -13.61 17.91
C LEU A 281 15.89 -13.40 17.52
N LYS A 282 16.46 -12.24 17.83
CA LYS A 282 17.88 -11.93 17.58
C LYS A 282 18.81 -12.27 18.73
N ARG A 283 18.26 -12.65 19.90
CA ARG A 283 19.04 -12.90 21.13
C ARG A 283 19.65 -14.31 21.22
N THR A 284 19.54 -15.11 20.16
CA THR A 284 20.24 -16.39 20.01
C THR A 284 21.42 -16.21 19.05
N GLY A 285 22.56 -15.80 19.61
CA GLY A 285 23.83 -15.62 18.90
C GLY A 285 24.94 -15.35 19.89
#